data_AF-A0A2T4XG38-F1
#
_entry.id   AF-A0A2T4XG38-F1
#
_cell.length_a   1.000
_cell.length_b   1.000
_cell.length_c   1.000
_cell.angle_alpha   90.00
_cell.angle_beta   90.00
_cell.angle_gamma   90.00
#
_symmetry.space_group_name_H-M   'P 1'
#
loop_
_entity.id
_entity.type
_entity.pdbx_description
1 polymer ?
#
loop_
_entity_poly.entity_id
_entity_poly.type
_entity_poly.pdbx_seq_one_letter_code
_entity_poly.pdbx_strand_id
1 'polypeptide(L)'
;MIHIRALLGITLFGWLLNLFLPWWAVLIPALAFSIWFIESARTALLTGFLGGAIAWFAQALFTHFLNDGILTTRIAELFGLGNPWLLLFLFFVMGGLIGLAGSITGYQLKRSLKPA
;
A
#
# COMPACT_ATOMS: atom_id res chain seq x y z
N MET A 1 15.38 -2.42 8.95
CA MET A 1 15.27 -3.75 8.31
C MET A 1 13.80 -3.99 8.05
N ILE A 2 13.39 -4.45 6.85
CA ILE A 2 11.98 -4.70 6.54
C ILE A 2 11.45 -5.85 7.40
N HIS A 3 10.24 -5.71 7.95
CA HIS A 3 9.64 -6.77 8.77
C HIS A 3 8.74 -7.67 7.91
N ILE A 4 9.24 -8.86 7.55
CA ILE A 4 8.61 -9.72 6.53
C ILE A 4 7.15 -10.12 6.84
N ARG A 5 6.82 -10.45 8.10
CA ARG A 5 5.46 -10.84 8.48
C ARG A 5 4.45 -9.70 8.32
N ALA A 6 4.88 -8.49 8.71
CA ALA A 6 4.06 -7.30 8.55
C ALA A 6 3.95 -6.93 7.08
N LEU A 7 5.03 -7.03 6.30
CA LEU A 7 4.99 -6.81 4.85
C LEU A 7 3.94 -7.69 4.18
N LEU A 8 4.02 -9.01 4.40
CA LEU A 8 3.09 -9.98 3.81
C LEU A 8 1.65 -9.74 4.26
N GLY A 9 1.44 -9.45 5.55
CA GLY A 9 0.13 -9.12 6.09
C GLY A 9 -0.46 -7.86 5.45
N ILE A 10 0.29 -6.77 5.40
CA ILE A 10 -0.16 -5.51 4.79
C ILE A 10 -0.48 -5.71 3.32
N THR A 11 0.38 -6.41 2.58
CA THR A 11 0.15 -6.67 1.16
C THR A 11 -1.11 -7.51 0.92
N LEU A 12 -1.23 -8.65 1.60
CA LEU A 12 -2.33 -9.59 1.37
C LEU A 12 -3.68 -9.01 1.80
N PHE A 13 -3.75 -8.50 3.04
CA PHE A 13 -5.00 -7.93 3.54
C PHE A 13 -5.34 -6.60 2.86
N GLY A 14 -4.34 -5.79 2.51
CA GLY A 14 -4.53 -4.58 1.72
C GLY A 14 -5.15 -4.89 0.36
N TRP A 15 -4.63 -5.88 -0.35
CA TRP A 15 -5.17 -6.32 -1.64
C TRP A 15 -6.60 -6.88 -1.50
N LEU A 16 -6.85 -7.78 -0.54
CA LEU A 16 -8.17 -8.37 -0.32
C LEU A 16 -9.23 -7.34 0.07
N LEU A 17 -8.90 -6.40 0.97
CA LEU A 17 -9.86 -5.40 1.42
C LEU A 17 -10.24 -4.41 0.32
N ASN A 18 -9.34 -4.08 -0.61
CA ASN A 18 -9.66 -3.22 -1.76
C ASN A 18 -10.68 -3.86 -2.73
N LEU A 19 -10.98 -5.16 -2.63
CA LEU A 19 -12.03 -5.79 -3.43
C LEU A 19 -13.44 -5.41 -2.95
N PHE A 20 -13.59 -5.10 -1.67
CA PHE A 20 -14.90 -4.88 -1.03
C PHE A 20 -15.06 -3.46 -0.47
N LEU A 21 -13.95 -2.83 -0.13
CA LEU A 21 -13.89 -1.50 0.46
C LEU A 21 -13.25 -0.51 -0.51
N PRO A 22 -13.47 0.81 -0.33
CA PRO A 22 -12.81 1.80 -1.15
C PRO A 22 -11.30 1.82 -0.92
N TRP A 23 -10.61 2.50 -1.83
CA TRP A 23 -9.15 2.57 -1.95
C TRP A 23 -8.37 2.94 -0.67
N TRP A 24 -8.99 3.67 0.27
CA TRP A 24 -8.37 4.02 1.55
C TRP A 24 -8.20 2.83 2.51
N ALA A 25 -8.80 1.67 2.22
CA ALA A 25 -8.81 0.51 3.09
C ALA A 25 -7.43 -0.07 3.41
N VAL A 26 -6.40 0.16 2.57
CA VAL A 26 -5.00 -0.24 2.82
C VAL A 26 -4.45 0.32 4.14
N LEU A 27 -4.98 1.44 4.60
CA LEU A 27 -4.59 2.06 5.86
C LEU A 27 -4.85 1.14 7.06
N ILE A 28 -5.96 0.38 7.04
CA ILE A 28 -6.36 -0.50 8.14
C ILE A 28 -5.31 -1.61 8.41
N PRO A 29 -4.96 -2.48 7.44
CA PRO A 29 -3.95 -3.51 7.67
C PRO A 29 -2.57 -2.89 7.92
N ALA A 30 -2.22 -1.78 7.26
CA ALA A 30 -0.97 -1.06 7.52
C ALA A 30 -0.82 -0.65 8.98
N LEU A 31 -1.87 -0.06 9.56
CA LEU A 31 -1.94 0.33 10.96
C LEU A 31 -1.90 -0.89 11.87
N ALA A 32 -2.76 -1.88 11.62
CA ALA A 32 -2.94 -3.02 12.48
C ALA A 32 -1.66 -3.87 12.59
N PHE A 33 -1.08 -4.28 11.45
CA PHE A 33 0.16 -5.07 11.44
C PHE A 33 1.37 -4.30 11.98
N SER A 34 1.38 -2.96 11.86
CA SER A 34 2.44 -2.15 12.46
C SER A 34 2.39 -2.17 13.99
N ILE A 35 1.20 -2.06 14.58
CA ILE A 35 1.00 -2.15 16.03
C ILE A 35 1.55 -3.49 16.58
N TRP A 36 1.25 -4.61 15.92
CA TRP A 36 1.65 -5.90 16.45
C TRP A 36 3.12 -6.24 16.24
N PHE A 37 3.70 -5.93 15.07
CA PHE A 37 4.99 -6.51 14.68
C PHE A 37 6.15 -5.51 14.65
N ILE A 38 5.89 -4.21 14.58
CA ILE A 38 6.94 -3.23 14.33
C ILE A 38 7.34 -2.51 15.62
N GLU A 39 8.65 -2.39 15.84
CA GLU A 39 9.25 -1.73 17.02
C GLU A 39 10.15 -0.54 16.65
N SER A 40 10.38 -0.29 15.36
CA SER A 40 11.26 0.80 14.89
C SER A 40 10.56 1.66 13.85
N ALA A 41 10.68 2.98 13.98
CA ALA A 41 10.10 3.96 13.05
C ALA A 41 10.58 3.74 11.60
N ARG A 42 11.88 3.47 11.40
CA ARG A 42 12.43 3.21 10.06
C ARG A 42 11.85 1.93 9.46
N THR A 43 11.61 0.92 10.28
CA THR A 43 10.99 -0.33 9.85
C THR A 43 9.51 -0.11 9.50
N ALA A 44 8.79 0.71 10.26
CA ALA A 44 7.39 1.07 9.97
C ALA A 44 7.27 1.79 8.62
N LEU A 45 8.10 2.81 8.41
CA LEU A 45 8.17 3.56 7.15
C LEU A 45 8.35 2.65 5.94
N LEU A 46 9.42 1.86 5.93
CA LEU A 46 9.79 1.04 4.76
C LEU A 46 8.83 -0.13 4.55
N THR A 47 8.41 -0.79 5.64
CA THR A 47 7.52 -1.96 5.56
C THR A 47 6.10 -1.54 5.17
N GLY A 48 5.61 -0.44 5.74
CA GLY A 48 4.31 0.14 5.38
C GLY A 48 4.29 0.63 3.94
N PHE A 49 5.33 1.35 3.49
CA PHE A 49 5.43 1.81 2.12
C PHE A 49 5.43 0.65 1.13
N LEU A 50 6.34 -0.32 1.30
CA LEU A 50 6.43 -1.45 0.38
C LEU A 50 5.17 -2.32 0.42
N GLY A 51 4.58 -2.54 1.59
CA GLY A 51 3.37 -3.34 1.72
C GLY A 51 2.18 -2.73 0.96
N GLY A 52 1.94 -1.43 1.17
CA GLY A 52 0.88 -0.72 0.44
C GLY A 52 1.17 -0.58 -1.05
N ALA A 53 2.41 -0.30 -1.42
CA ALA A 53 2.83 -0.16 -2.81
C ALA A 53 2.67 -1.46 -3.60
N ILE A 54 3.11 -2.59 -3.03
CA ILE A 54 2.96 -3.90 -3.66
C ILE A 54 1.48 -4.28 -3.76
N ALA A 55 0.67 -4.04 -2.72
CA ALA A 55 -0.76 -4.35 -2.75
C ALA A 55 -1.46 -3.65 -3.93
N TRP A 56 -1.33 -2.33 -4.02
CA TRP A 56 -1.97 -1.57 -5.09
C TRP A 56 -1.37 -1.83 -6.46
N PHE A 57 -0.05 -1.92 -6.56
CA PHE A 57 0.60 -2.16 -7.84
C PHE A 57 0.24 -3.54 -8.40
N ALA A 58 0.18 -4.57 -7.56
CA ALA A 58 -0.26 -5.90 -7.96
C ALA A 58 -1.72 -5.90 -8.45
N GLN A 59 -2.60 -5.18 -7.75
CA GLN A 59 -4.00 -5.05 -8.17
C GLN A 59 -4.14 -4.26 -9.49
N ALA A 60 -3.40 -3.16 -9.64
CA ALA A 60 -3.39 -2.35 -10.85
C ALA A 60 -2.84 -3.14 -12.05
N LEU A 61 -1.76 -3.90 -11.86
CA LEU A 61 -1.22 -4.80 -12.89
C LEU A 61 -2.20 -5.91 -13.25
N PHE A 62 -2.83 -6.53 -12.26
CA PHE A 62 -3.85 -7.55 -12.51
C PHE A 62 -4.98 -7.01 -13.37
N THR A 63 -5.53 -5.83 -13.02
CA THR A 63 -6.56 -5.17 -13.84
C THR A 63 -6.06 -4.73 -15.21
N HIS A 64 -4.79 -4.30 -15.33
CA HIS A 64 -4.18 -3.95 -16.60
C HIS A 64 -4.15 -5.15 -17.55
N PHE A 65 -3.63 -6.29 -17.10
CA PHE A 65 -3.54 -7.48 -17.95
C PHE A 65 -4.89 -8.14 -18.25
N LEU A 66 -5.89 -7.98 -17.37
CA LEU A 66 -7.25 -8.51 -17.62
C LEU A 66 -7.97 -7.86 -18.81
N ASN A 67 -7.54 -6.68 -19.26
CA ASN A 67 -8.17 -5.96 -20.37
C ASN A 67 -7.16 -5.52 -21.44
N ASP A 68 -6.02 -6.21 -21.53
CA ASP A 68 -4.93 -5.87 -22.47
C ASP A 68 -4.47 -4.40 -22.37
N GLY A 69 -4.59 -3.82 -21.19
CA GLY A 69 -4.17 -2.46 -20.87
C GLY A 69 -5.07 -1.34 -21.38
N ILE A 70 -6.23 -1.64 -21.98
CA ILE A 70 -7.13 -0.65 -22.59
C ILE A 70 -7.51 0.45 -21.59
N LEU A 71 -7.93 0.08 -20.37
CA LEU A 71 -8.35 1.07 -19.36
C LEU A 71 -7.18 1.93 -18.89
N THR A 72 -6.05 1.31 -18.58
CA THR A 72 -4.85 2.02 -18.10
C THR A 72 -4.34 3.01 -19.15
N THR A 73 -4.37 2.63 -20.44
CA THR A 73 -3.97 3.51 -21.55
C THR A 73 -4.90 4.72 -21.66
N ARG A 74 -6.22 4.51 -21.66
CA ARG A 74 -7.19 5.63 -21.72
C ARG A 74 -7.07 6.58 -20.55
N ILE A 75 -6.86 6.06 -19.34
CA ILE A 75 -6.64 6.91 -18.16
C ILE A 75 -5.30 7.64 -18.30
N ALA A 76 -4.22 6.97 -18.73
CA ALA A 76 -2.93 7.64 -18.93
C ALA A 76 -3.01 8.77 -19.96
N GLU A 77 -3.78 8.62 -21.04
CA GLU A 77 -4.07 9.68 -22.02
C GLU A 77 -4.88 10.82 -21.40
N LEU A 78 -5.94 10.52 -20.64
CA LEU A 78 -6.76 11.52 -19.96
C LEU A 78 -5.94 12.39 -18.98
N PHE A 79 -4.97 11.78 -18.30
CA PHE A 79 -4.04 12.47 -17.40
C PHE A 79 -2.84 13.11 -18.13
N GLY A 80 -2.76 13.01 -19.46
CA GLY A 80 -1.68 13.59 -20.25
C GLY A 80 -0.32 12.90 -20.07
N LEU A 81 -0.29 11.68 -19.53
CA LEU A 81 0.94 10.92 -19.28
C LEU A 81 1.47 10.24 -20.54
N GLY A 82 0.59 9.89 -21.49
CA GLY A 82 0.94 9.24 -22.77
C GLY A 82 1.53 7.83 -22.66
N ASN A 83 1.77 7.32 -21.45
CA ASN A 83 2.34 6.01 -21.19
C ASN A 83 1.64 5.32 -20.00
N PRO A 84 0.98 4.17 -20.19
CA PRO A 84 0.27 3.45 -19.13
C PRO A 84 1.19 3.00 -17.98
N TRP A 85 2.47 2.77 -18.24
CA TRP A 85 3.43 2.36 -17.20
C TRP A 85 3.70 3.46 -16.17
N LEU A 86 3.63 4.74 -16.58
CA LEU A 86 3.73 5.87 -15.65
C LEU A 86 2.53 5.91 -14.69
N LEU A 87 1.34 5.60 -15.20
CA LEU A 87 0.13 5.52 -14.39
C LEU A 87 0.21 4.35 -13.39
N LEU A 88 0.72 3.20 -13.82
CA LEU A 88 0.94 2.05 -12.92
C LEU A 88 1.97 2.37 -11.82
N PHE A 89 3.05 3.07 -12.18
CA PHE A 89 4.02 3.54 -11.19
C PHE A 89 3.41 4.54 -10.21
N LEU A 90 2.50 5.41 -10.67
CA LEU A 90 1.76 6.31 -9.78
C LEU A 90 0.93 5.51 -8.77
N PHE A 91 0.24 4.44 -9.19
CA PHE A 91 -0.47 3.56 -8.26
C PHE A 91 0.47 2.88 -7.25
N PHE A 92 1.66 2.45 -7.66
CA PHE A 92 2.68 1.93 -6.74
C PHE A 92 3.04 2.97 -5.67
N VAL A 93 3.35 4.21 -6.07
CA VAL A 93 3.73 5.28 -5.14
C VAL A 93 2.57 5.64 -4.22
N MET A 94 1.36 5.80 -4.76
CA MET A 94 0.18 6.19 -3.98
C MET A 94 -0.21 5.12 -2.95
N GLY A 95 -0.23 3.85 -3.33
CA GLY A 95 -0.46 2.75 -2.40
C GLY A 95 0.60 2.71 -1.31
N GLY A 96 1.86 2.98 -1.68
CA GLY A 96 2.95 3.08 -0.72
C GLY A 96 2.80 4.22 0.27
N LEU A 97 2.38 5.41 -0.17
CA LEU A 97 2.16 6.54 0.73
C LEU A 97 1.03 6.27 1.73
N ILE A 98 -0.06 5.62 1.29
CA ILE A 98 -1.17 5.24 2.18
C ILE A 98 -0.71 4.17 3.19
N GLY A 99 0.00 3.13 2.72
CA GLY A 99 0.55 2.10 3.59
C GLY A 99 1.58 2.63 4.58
N LEU A 100 2.42 3.58 4.16
CA LEU A 100 3.36 4.30 5.02
C LEU A 100 2.61 5.07 6.11
N ALA A 101 1.60 5.85 5.74
CA ALA A 101 0.82 6.65 6.69
C ALA A 101 0.13 5.77 7.75
N GLY A 102 -0.50 4.66 7.33
CA GLY A 102 -1.10 3.69 8.24
C GLY A 102 -0.05 3.06 9.16
N SER A 103 1.08 2.63 8.62
CA SER A 103 2.11 1.94 9.40
C SER A 103 2.81 2.84 10.42
N ILE A 104 3.13 4.09 10.08
CA ILE A 104 3.67 5.04 11.06
C ILE A 104 2.64 5.30 12.16
N THR A 105 1.38 5.52 11.79
CA THR A 105 0.30 5.78 12.76
C THR A 105 0.18 4.63 13.75
N GLY A 106 0.18 3.39 13.26
CA GLY A 106 0.16 2.20 14.13
C GLY A 106 1.39 2.11 15.04
N TYR A 107 2.58 2.38 14.51
CA TYR A 107 3.81 2.39 15.32
C TYR A 107 3.77 3.44 16.43
N GLN A 108 3.34 4.67 16.11
CA GLN A 108 3.27 5.75 17.09
C GLN A 108 2.18 5.49 18.14
N LEU A 109 1.02 4.97 17.73
CA LEU A 109 -0.04 4.60 18.66
C LEU A 109 0.45 3.55 19.67
N LYS A 110 1.13 2.50 19.19
CA LYS A 110 1.76 1.49 20.06
C LYS A 110 2.75 2.12 21.04
N ARG A 111 3.60 3.03 20.57
CA ARG A 111 4.61 3.70 21.40
C ARG A 111 3.96 4.56 22.48
N SER A 112 2.91 5.31 22.15
CA SER A 112 2.20 6.17 23.11
C SER A 112 1.42 5.40 24.17
N LEU A 113 1.09 4.13 23.93
CA LEU A 113 0.37 3.27 24.88
C LEU A 113 1.29 2.46 25.81
N LYS A 114 2.61 2.43 25.57
CA LYS A 114 3.55 1.77 26.50
C LYS A 114 3.74 2.66 27.74
N PRO A 115 3.49 2.16 28.96
CA PRO A 115 3.75 2.92 30.18
C PRO A 115 5.25 3.23 30.33
N ALA A 116 5.56 4.39 30.91
CA ALA A 116 6.92 4.91 31.12
C ALA A 116 7.76 4.05 32.06
#